data_AF-A0A7V9N2H6-F1
#
_entry.id   AF-A0A7V9N2H6-F1
#
_cell.length_a   1.000
_cell.length_b   1.000
_cell.length_c   1.000
_cell.angle_alpha   90.00
_cell.angle_beta   90.00
_cell.angle_gamma   90.00
#
_symmetry.space_group_name_H-M   'P 1'
#
loop_
_entity.id
_entity.type
_entity.pdbx_description
1 polymer ?
#
loop_
_entity_poly.entity_id
_entity_poly.type
_entity_poly.pdbx_seq_one_letter_code
_entity_poly.pdbx_strand_id
1 'polypeptide(L)'
;MVDATISPTTREESHALGSDAPHVPVQRFIPATRRVLAIVWGGLMLGLIAFIAFATVRVGAGNWIGSRRPVREIWSGFTAYLVEEGASPILVTGVTAAAVLTVLGAGVVLWLAFALEDAPVESSPDDTTEQ
;
A
#
# COMPACT_ATOMS: atom_id res chain seq x y z
N MET A 1 17.28 64.07 -44.39
CA MET A 1 18.28 63.05 -44.01
C MET A 1 17.69 62.31 -42.82
N VAL A 2 17.08 61.16 -43.07
CA VAL A 2 16.32 60.35 -42.11
C VAL A 2 17.11 59.06 -41.96
N ASP A 3 17.67 58.83 -40.77
CA ASP A 3 18.41 57.60 -40.48
C ASP A 3 17.42 56.53 -40.01
N ALA A 4 17.14 55.58 -40.90
CA ALA A 4 16.31 54.42 -40.63
C ALA A 4 17.11 53.42 -39.81
N THR A 5 16.80 53.31 -38.51
CA THR A 5 17.36 52.24 -37.65
C THR A 5 16.61 50.95 -37.96
N ILE A 6 17.14 50.16 -38.89
CA ILE A 6 16.70 48.79 -39.15
C ILE A 6 17.38 47.90 -38.10
N SER A 7 16.60 47.32 -37.19
CA SER A 7 17.09 46.30 -36.27
C SER A 7 17.42 45.03 -37.07
N PRO A 8 18.65 44.47 -36.98
CA PRO A 8 18.98 43.23 -37.64
C PRO A 8 18.27 42.06 -36.95
N THR A 9 17.43 41.34 -37.70
CA THR A 9 16.91 40.03 -37.34
C THR A 9 18.07 39.05 -37.17
N THR A 10 18.42 38.77 -35.91
CA THR A 10 19.38 37.71 -35.56
C THR A 10 18.73 36.36 -35.83
N ARG A 11 19.17 35.74 -36.91
CA ARG A 11 18.88 34.36 -37.31
C ARG A 11 20.18 33.56 -37.21
N GLU A 12 20.04 32.32 -36.73
CA GLU A 12 21.08 31.29 -36.54
C GLU A 12 22.00 31.59 -35.33
N GLU A 13 22.21 30.68 -34.37
CA GLU A 13 22.51 29.26 -34.53
C GLU A 13 21.83 28.39 -33.46
N SER A 14 21.22 27.31 -33.93
CA SER A 14 20.90 26.11 -33.15
C SER A 14 22.20 25.49 -32.62
N HIS A 15 22.70 25.99 -31.49
CA HIS A 15 23.74 25.30 -30.75
C HIS A 15 23.06 24.36 -29.77
N ALA A 16 23.07 23.06 -30.10
CA ALA A 16 22.76 21.98 -29.18
C ALA A 16 23.84 21.95 -28.08
N LEU A 17 23.76 22.88 -27.13
CA LEU A 17 24.60 22.92 -25.94
C LEU A 17 24.02 21.92 -24.94
N GLY A 18 24.61 20.74 -24.94
CA GLY A 18 24.78 19.89 -23.75
C GLY A 18 23.52 19.68 -22.92
N SER A 19 22.67 18.76 -23.37
CA SER A 19 21.85 17.98 -22.44
C SER A 19 22.78 17.03 -21.65
N ASP A 20 23.58 17.61 -20.77
CA ASP A 20 24.26 16.94 -19.67
C ASP A 20 23.89 17.71 -18.41
N ALA A 21 22.58 17.74 -18.13
CA ALA A 21 22.18 17.86 -16.73
C ALA A 21 22.79 16.64 -16.05
N PRO A 22 23.67 16.79 -15.04
CA PRO A 22 24.09 15.64 -14.28
C PRO A 22 22.79 15.02 -13.77
N HIS A 23 22.48 13.83 -14.26
CA HIS A 23 21.51 12.96 -13.62
C HIS A 23 22.13 12.64 -12.27
N VAL A 24 22.01 13.55 -11.31
CA VAL A 24 22.24 13.23 -9.90
C VAL A 24 21.22 12.13 -9.66
N PRO A 25 21.63 10.87 -9.47
CA PRO A 25 20.68 9.89 -9.03
C PRO A 25 20.23 10.44 -7.68
N VAL A 26 19.00 10.96 -7.63
CA VAL A 26 18.29 11.12 -6.36
C VAL A 26 18.12 9.70 -5.89
N GLN A 27 19.17 9.19 -5.26
CA GLN A 27 19.20 7.95 -4.54
C GLN A 27 18.16 8.22 -3.47
N ARG A 28 16.91 7.80 -3.75
CA ARG A 28 15.82 7.84 -2.79
C ARG A 28 16.30 6.96 -1.65
N PHE A 29 16.99 7.59 -0.69
CA PHE A 29 17.18 7.05 0.62
C PHE A 29 15.78 6.95 1.18
N ILE A 30 15.16 5.79 0.93
CA ILE A 30 14.09 5.31 1.77
C ILE A 30 14.72 5.30 3.15
N PRO A 31 14.32 6.20 4.07
CA PRO A 31 14.94 6.26 5.39
C PRO A 31 14.92 4.85 5.98
N ALA A 32 16.00 4.43 6.65
CA ALA A 32 16.15 3.06 7.13
C ALA A 32 14.90 2.58 7.91
N THR A 33 14.22 3.50 8.59
CA THR A 33 12.92 3.35 9.25
C THR A 33 11.84 2.78 8.33
N ARG A 34 11.67 3.33 7.11
CA ARG A 34 10.71 2.81 6.11
C ARG A 34 11.06 1.41 5.61
N ARG A 35 12.34 1.03 5.58
CA ARG A 35 12.75 -0.33 5.21
C ARG A 35 12.42 -1.33 6.31
N VAL A 36 12.69 -0.98 7.56
CA VAL A 36 12.32 -1.82 8.72
C VAL A 36 10.81 -2.00 8.79
N LEU A 37 10.05 -0.91 8.64
CA LEU A 37 8.59 -0.95 8.58
C LEU A 37 8.08 -1.87 7.45
N ALA A 38 8.68 -1.78 6.26
CA ALA A 38 8.31 -2.64 5.14
C ALA A 38 8.62 -4.13 5.40
N ILE A 39 9.72 -4.44 6.09
CA ILE A 39 10.07 -5.83 6.46
C ILE A 39 9.10 -6.35 7.52
N VAL A 40 8.82 -5.57 8.57
CA VAL A 40 7.86 -5.93 9.62
C VAL A 40 6.48 -6.15 9.01
N TRP A 41 6.02 -5.23 8.17
CA TRP A 41 4.73 -5.33 7.50
C TRP A 41 4.66 -6.54 6.56
N GLY A 42 5.72 -6.78 5.77
CA GLY A 42 5.83 -7.95 4.91
C GLY A 42 5.78 -9.26 5.70
N GLY A 43 6.46 -9.32 6.84
CA GLY A 43 6.40 -10.46 7.76
C GLY A 43 5.01 -10.66 8.38
N LEU A 44 4.33 -9.56 8.74
CA LEU A 44 2.99 -9.60 9.31
C LEU A 44 1.95 -10.09 8.27
N MET A 45 2.04 -9.59 7.03
CA MET A 45 1.20 -10.07 5.93
C MET A 45 1.48 -11.53 5.60
N LEU A 46 2.75 -11.95 5.56
CA LEU A 46 3.11 -13.34 5.33
C LEU A 46 2.58 -14.25 6.45
N GLY A 47 2.71 -13.82 7.70
CA GLY A 47 2.16 -14.51 8.86
C GLY A 47 0.63 -14.60 8.81
N LEU A 48 -0.06 -13.54 8.38
CA LEU A 48 -1.51 -13.53 8.21
C LEU A 48 -1.96 -14.49 7.10
N ILE A 49 -1.27 -14.50 5.96
CA ILE A 49 -1.55 -15.43 4.86
C ILE A 49 -1.33 -16.87 5.32
N ALA A 50 -0.22 -17.15 6.02
CA ALA A 50 0.06 -18.46 6.58
C ALA A 50 -1.00 -18.87 7.63
N PHE A 51 -1.45 -17.94 8.47
CA PHE A 51 -2.52 -18.17 9.41
C PHE A 51 -3.83 -18.54 8.70
N ILE A 52 -4.26 -17.77 7.69
CA ILE A 52 -5.48 -18.07 6.94
C ILE A 52 -5.37 -19.42 6.23
N ALA A 53 -4.20 -19.77 5.69
CA ALA A 53 -4.00 -21.02 4.95
C ALA A 53 -3.89 -22.26 5.85
N PHE A 54 -3.25 -22.15 7.03
CA PHE A 54 -2.84 -23.32 7.83
C PHE A 54 -3.36 -23.31 9.27
N ALA A 55 -3.88 -22.20 9.79
CA ALA A 55 -4.31 -22.16 11.19
C ALA A 55 -5.57 -23.00 11.42
N THR A 56 -5.62 -23.57 12.62
CA THR A 56 -6.82 -24.23 13.15
C THR A 56 -7.47 -23.31 14.17
N VAL A 57 -8.76 -23.05 13.97
CA VAL A 57 -9.55 -22.16 14.82
C VAL A 57 -10.59 -22.99 15.57
N ARG A 58 -10.80 -22.65 16.84
CA ARG A 58 -11.86 -23.27 17.64
C ARG A 58 -13.19 -22.65 17.24
N VAL A 59 -14.11 -23.47 16.77
CA VAL A 59 -15.44 -22.99 16.37
C VAL A 59 -16.28 -22.76 17.64
N GLY A 60 -16.70 -21.51 17.84
CA GLY A 60 -17.45 -21.08 19.02
C GLY A 60 -18.97 -21.08 18.86
N ALA A 61 -19.51 -21.44 17.68
CA ALA A 61 -20.93 -21.41 17.39
C ALA A 61 -21.38 -22.56 16.47
N GLY A 62 -22.65 -22.96 16.58
CA GLY A 62 -23.29 -23.97 15.73
C GLY A 62 -23.03 -25.42 16.14
N ASN A 63 -23.25 -26.36 15.21
CA ASN A 63 -23.18 -27.80 15.47
C ASN A 63 -21.75 -28.34 15.70
N TRP A 64 -20.74 -27.47 15.60
CA TRP A 64 -19.31 -27.79 15.69
C TRP A 64 -18.65 -27.18 16.93
N ILE A 65 -19.45 -26.76 17.91
CA ILE A 65 -18.98 -26.03 19.08
C ILE A 65 -17.90 -26.81 19.83
N GLY A 66 -16.76 -26.17 20.05
CA GLY A 66 -15.61 -26.79 20.73
C GLY A 66 -14.65 -27.56 19.84
N SER A 67 -14.99 -27.83 18.57
CA SER A 67 -14.09 -28.48 17.61
C SER A 67 -13.05 -27.50 17.06
N ARG A 68 -11.81 -27.96 16.88
CA ARG A 68 -10.77 -27.22 16.14
C ARG A 68 -10.84 -27.63 14.67
N ARG A 69 -11.00 -26.66 13.78
CA ARG A 69 -11.10 -26.89 12.33
C ARG A 69 -10.12 -25.94 11.62
N PRO A 70 -9.46 -26.37 10.54
CA PRO A 70 -8.66 -25.45 9.74
C PRO A 70 -9.56 -24.40 9.09
N VAL A 71 -9.08 -23.16 9.00
CA VAL A 71 -9.84 -22.03 8.42
C VAL A 71 -10.35 -22.35 7.02
N ARG A 72 -9.52 -23.07 6.23
CA ARG A 72 -9.88 -23.52 4.88
C ARG A 72 -11.11 -24.42 4.85
N GLU A 73 -11.26 -25.35 5.80
CA GLU A 73 -12.44 -26.22 5.87
C GLU A 73 -13.69 -25.42 6.19
N ILE A 74 -13.60 -24.50 7.16
CA ILE A 74 -14.70 -23.61 7.54
C ILE A 74 -15.15 -22.80 6.32
N TRP A 75 -14.21 -22.21 5.59
CA TRP A 75 -14.50 -21.45 4.39
C TRP A 75 -15.12 -22.31 3.28
N SER A 76 -14.55 -23.50 3.01
CA SER A 76 -15.10 -24.41 2.00
C SER A 76 -16.52 -24.87 2.33
N GLY A 77 -16.80 -25.15 3.61
CA GLY A 77 -18.13 -25.53 4.08
C GLY A 77 -19.12 -24.39 3.91
N PHE A 78 -18.72 -23.15 4.22
CA PHE A 78 -19.55 -21.98 3.98
C PHE A 78 -19.86 -21.77 2.49
N THR A 79 -18.87 -21.90 1.61
CA THR A 79 -19.10 -21.77 0.16
C THR A 79 -19.97 -22.90 -0.40
N ALA A 80 -19.80 -24.12 0.10
CA ALA A 80 -20.64 -25.26 -0.29
C ALA A 80 -22.09 -25.02 0.15
N TYR A 81 -22.29 -24.56 1.39
CA TYR A 81 -23.61 -24.19 1.91
C TYR A 81 -24.29 -23.12 1.04
N LEU A 82 -23.57 -22.07 0.63
CA LEU A 82 -24.13 -21.05 -0.26
C LEU A 82 -24.60 -21.66 -1.59
N VAL A 83 -23.80 -22.54 -2.19
CA VAL A 83 -24.16 -23.21 -3.45
C VAL A 83 -25.36 -24.14 -3.27
N GLU A 84 -25.42 -24.88 -2.17
CA GLU A 84 -26.55 -25.76 -1.82
C GLU A 84 -27.86 -24.96 -1.62
N GLU A 85 -27.78 -23.76 -1.06
CA GLU A 85 -28.92 -22.83 -0.90
C GLU A 85 -29.29 -22.12 -2.23
N GLY A 86 -28.62 -22.45 -3.33
CA GLY A 86 -28.93 -21.91 -4.66
C GLY A 86 -28.24 -20.58 -4.99
N ALA A 87 -27.20 -20.19 -4.26
CA ALA A 87 -26.43 -19.00 -4.58
C ALA A 87 -25.77 -19.12 -5.96
N SER A 88 -25.87 -18.05 -6.75
CA SER A 88 -25.19 -17.99 -8.05
C SER A 88 -23.66 -17.92 -7.88
N PRO A 89 -22.88 -18.40 -8.85
CA PRO A 89 -21.41 -18.28 -8.82
C PRO A 89 -20.93 -16.83 -8.67
N ILE A 90 -21.68 -15.87 -9.21
CA ILE A 90 -21.39 -14.43 -9.10
C ILE A 90 -21.51 -13.98 -7.64
N LEU A 91 -22.54 -14.44 -6.92
CA LEU A 91 -22.73 -14.11 -5.50
C LEU A 91 -21.61 -14.71 -4.65
N VAL A 92 -21.29 -15.98 -4.83
CA VAL A 92 -20.18 -16.65 -4.11
C VAL A 92 -18.84 -15.94 -4.38
N THR A 93 -18.60 -15.56 -5.63
CA THR A 93 -17.40 -14.77 -5.99
C THR A 93 -17.42 -13.40 -5.33
N GLY A 94 -18.57 -12.71 -5.32
CA GLY A 94 -18.73 -11.40 -4.69
C GLY A 94 -18.46 -11.44 -3.18
N VAL A 95 -19.00 -12.44 -2.47
CA VAL A 95 -18.74 -12.63 -1.03
C VAL A 95 -17.27 -12.93 -0.78
N THR A 96 -16.66 -13.77 -1.61
CA THR A 96 -15.22 -14.08 -1.51
C THR A 96 -14.36 -12.85 -1.75
N ALA A 97 -14.68 -12.06 -2.78
CA ALA A 97 -14.00 -10.81 -3.07
C ALA A 97 -14.15 -9.81 -1.93
N ALA A 98 -15.33 -9.67 -1.34
CA ALA A 98 -15.58 -8.80 -0.19
C ALA A 98 -14.75 -9.23 1.04
N ALA A 99 -14.67 -10.54 1.31
CA ALA A 99 -13.84 -11.07 2.39
C ALA A 99 -12.35 -10.76 2.17
N VAL A 100 -11.84 -10.98 0.96
CA VAL A 100 -10.44 -10.65 0.60
C VAL A 100 -10.18 -9.15 0.72
N LEU A 101 -11.06 -8.32 0.18
CA LEU A 101 -10.95 -6.85 0.27
C LEU A 101 -10.96 -6.36 1.72
N THR A 102 -11.75 -6.99 2.59
CA THR A 102 -11.79 -6.64 4.01
C THR A 102 -10.45 -6.94 4.67
N VAL A 103 -9.85 -8.10 4.39
CA VAL A 103 -8.52 -8.47 4.92
C VAL A 103 -7.43 -7.53 4.41
N LEU A 104 -7.45 -7.22 3.11
CA LEU A 104 -6.50 -6.26 2.51
C LEU A 104 -6.68 -4.86 3.09
N GLY A 105 -7.93 -4.39 3.22
CA GLY A 105 -8.26 -3.11 3.82
C GLY A 105 -7.76 -2.99 5.26
N ALA A 106 -7.98 -4.03 6.08
CA ALA A 106 -7.44 -4.09 7.43
C ALA A 106 -5.90 -4.03 7.44
N GLY A 107 -5.24 -4.72 6.50
CA GLY A 107 -3.79 -4.67 6.34
C GLY A 107 -3.25 -3.29 5.98
N VAL A 108 -3.99 -2.54 5.13
CA VAL A 108 -3.66 -1.16 4.76
C VAL A 108 -3.89 -0.20 5.93
N VAL A 109 -5.01 -0.33 6.65
CA VAL A 109 -5.29 0.48 7.85
C VAL A 109 -4.21 0.28 8.90
N LEU A 110 -3.80 -0.97 9.15
CA LEU A 110 -2.72 -1.29 10.07
C LEU A 110 -1.38 -0.71 9.60
N TRP A 111 -1.11 -0.75 8.29
CA TRP A 111 0.09 -0.10 7.73
C TRP A 111 0.08 1.41 7.95
N LEU A 112 -1.05 2.07 7.67
CA LEU A 112 -1.21 3.51 7.88
C LEU A 112 -1.03 3.87 9.35
N ALA A 113 -1.58 3.07 10.27
CA ALA A 113 -1.41 3.29 11.71
C ALA A 113 0.07 3.30 12.11
N PHE A 114 0.87 2.33 11.64
CA PHE A 114 2.32 2.33 11.89
C PHE A 114 3.06 3.47 11.18
N ALA A 115 2.65 3.82 9.96
CA ALA A 115 3.28 4.89 9.20
C ALA A 115 3.02 6.29 9.79
N LEU A 116 1.88 6.50 10.45
CA LEU A 116 1.55 7.75 11.12
C LEU A 116 2.29 7.92 12.44
N GLU A 117 2.49 6.83 13.20
CA GLU A 117 3.27 6.86 14.46
C GLU A 117 4.74 7.25 14.21
N ASP A 118 5.31 6.83 13.07
CA ASP A 118 6.70 7.12 12.69
C ASP A 118 6.89 8.53 12.07
N ALA A 119 5.84 9.35 11.95
CA ALA A 119 5.97 10.70 11.42
C ALA A 119 6.63 11.62 12.46
N PRO A 120 7.78 12.26 12.16
CA PRO A 120 8.42 13.17 13.11
C PRO A 120 7.47 14.33 13.42
N VAL A 121 7.30 14.64 14.72
CA VAL A 121 6.60 15.84 15.16
C VAL A 121 7.32 17.02 14.53
N GLU A 122 6.63 17.76 13.67
CA GLU A 122 7.16 18.93 13.01
C GLU A 122 7.48 19.97 14.10
N SER A 123 8.76 20.07 14.46
CA SER A 123 9.23 21.06 15.44
C SER A 123 8.86 22.44 14.91
N SER A 124 7.90 23.09 15.55
CA SER A 124 7.48 24.44 15.20
C SER A 124 8.70 25.36 15.20
N PRO A 125 8.96 26.15 14.15
CA PRO A 125 10.14 27.01 14.06
C PRO A 125 10.18 28.17 15.06
N ASP A 126 9.29 28.19 16.07
CA ASP A 126 9.19 29.26 17.07
C ASP A 126 10.01 29.02 18.35
N ASP A 127 10.67 27.86 18.51
CA ASP A 127 11.43 27.55 19.74
C ASP A 127 12.90 28.00 19.69
N THR A 128 13.29 28.84 18.71
CA THR A 128 14.69 29.30 18.52
C THR A 128 14.88 30.82 18.66
N THR A 129 13.97 31.51 19.37
CA THR A 129 14.10 32.97 19.58
C THR A 129 13.97 33.40 21.04
N GLU A 130 14.46 32.62 22.00
CA GLU A 130 14.76 33.14 23.35
C GLU A 130 15.99 32.43 23.94
N GLN A 131 17.20 32.85 23.51
CA GLN A 131 18.39 32.83 24.36
C GLN A 131 19.49 33.75 23.84
#